data_AF-A0A914B1A4-F1
#
_entry.id   AF-A0A914B1A4-F1
#
_cell.length_a   1.000
_cell.length_b   1.000
_cell.length_c   1.000
_cell.angle_alpha   90.00
_cell.angle_beta   90.00
_cell.angle_gamma   90.00
#
_symmetry.space_group_name_H-M   'P 1'
#
loop_
_entity.id
_entity.type
_entity.pdbx_description
1 polymer ?
#
loop_
_entity_poly.entity_id
_entity_poly.type
_entity_poly.pdbx_seq_one_letter_code
_entity_poly.pdbx_strand_id
1 'polypeptide(L)'
;MKSLVISAIAFALCIALVQGNERDALSTRSSSCLRLMIVSNNCNNHGYCSLGNNGWACRCENGWGGRDCVRELKPARTRQLAADEGGLKERRDKKVLALALLRKLMKQ
;
A
#
# COMPACT_ATOMS: atom_id res chain seq x y z
N MET A 1 -40.66 20.46 26.33
CA MET A 1 -39.28 20.19 26.82
C MET A 1 -38.91 18.71 26.79
N LYS A 2 -39.75 17.78 27.27
CA LYS A 2 -39.45 16.33 27.34
C LYS A 2 -39.23 15.66 25.96
N SER A 3 -40.01 15.99 24.93
CA SER A 3 -39.84 15.40 23.58
C SER A 3 -38.59 15.85 22.84
N LEU A 4 -38.09 17.06 23.11
CA LEU A 4 -36.82 17.55 22.53
C LEU A 4 -35.62 16.78 23.09
N VAL A 5 -35.68 16.43 24.39
CA VAL A 5 -34.63 15.66 25.06
C VAL A 5 -34.56 14.23 24.52
N ILE A 6 -35.70 13.58 24.28
CA ILE A 6 -35.75 12.21 23.74
C ILE A 6 -35.17 12.14 22.32
N SER A 7 -35.50 13.12 21.48
CA SER A 7 -34.95 13.21 20.11
C SER A 7 -33.44 13.44 20.11
N ALA A 8 -32.93 14.32 20.98
CA ALA A 8 -31.50 14.57 21.11
C ALA A 8 -30.72 13.34 21.58
N ILE A 9 -31.25 12.58 22.55
CA ILE A 9 -30.65 11.34 23.04
C ILE A 9 -30.64 10.27 21.94
N ALA A 10 -31.74 10.12 21.20
CA ALA A 10 -31.82 9.16 20.10
C ALA A 10 -30.79 9.47 19.00
N PHE A 11 -30.62 10.75 18.64
CA PHE A 11 -29.63 11.17 17.64
C PHE A 11 -28.20 10.94 18.11
N ALA A 12 -27.90 11.24 19.38
CA ALA A 12 -26.58 11.01 19.98
C ALA A 12 -26.24 9.51 20.06
N LEU A 13 -27.19 8.67 20.43
CA LEU A 13 -27.02 7.21 20.43
C LEU A 13 -26.82 6.67 19.00
N CYS A 14 -27.58 7.18 18.02
CA CYS A 14 -27.44 6.77 16.63
C CYS A 14 -26.05 7.11 16.09
N ILE A 15 -25.54 8.31 16.38
CA ILE A 15 -24.17 8.70 16.00
C ILE A 15 -23.14 7.78 16.68
N ALA A 16 -23.30 7.47 17.97
CA ALA A 16 -22.38 6.58 18.69
C ALA A 16 -22.41 5.12 18.19
N LEU A 17 -23.56 4.63 17.72
CA LEU A 17 -23.70 3.28 17.15
C LEU A 17 -23.22 3.20 15.70
N VAL A 18 -23.40 4.26 14.90
CA VAL A 18 -22.96 4.34 13.49
C VAL A 18 -21.45 4.62 13.41
N GLN A 19 -20.91 5.43 14.33
CA GLN A 19 -19.48 5.70 14.43
C GLN A 19 -18.82 4.68 15.35
N GLY A 20 -18.88 3.40 14.95
CA GLY A 20 -17.92 2.42 15.43
C GLY A 20 -16.50 2.96 15.25
N ASN A 21 -15.68 2.83 16.29
CA ASN A 21 -14.37 3.43 16.46
C ASN A 21 -13.41 3.11 15.30
N GLU A 22 -13.47 3.88 14.20
CA GLU A 22 -12.54 3.82 13.05
C GLU A 22 -11.26 4.62 13.30
N ARG A 23 -10.83 4.71 14.56
CA ARG A 23 -9.49 5.16 14.90
C ARG A 23 -8.65 3.89 14.97
N ASP A 24 -7.76 3.70 13.99
CA ASP A 24 -6.42 3.05 14.15
C ASP A 24 -5.96 2.14 13.00
N ALA A 25 -6.66 2.05 11.87
CA ALA A 25 -6.11 1.28 10.73
C ALA A 25 -4.78 1.87 10.19
N LEU A 26 -4.53 3.17 10.36
CA LEU A 26 -3.25 3.82 10.01
C LEU A 26 -2.23 3.78 11.16
N SER A 27 -2.70 3.73 12.42
CA SER A 27 -1.88 3.78 13.63
C SER A 27 -1.19 2.44 13.92
N THR A 28 -1.94 1.33 13.83
CA THR A 28 -1.40 -0.03 14.04
C THR A 28 -0.51 -0.51 12.89
N ARG A 29 -0.73 0.02 11.67
CA ARG A 29 0.09 -0.34 10.50
C ARG A 29 1.40 0.43 10.48
N SER A 30 1.40 1.72 10.81
CA SER A 30 2.63 2.53 10.87
C SER A 30 3.60 2.06 11.97
N SER A 31 3.07 1.59 13.10
CA SER A 31 3.90 1.05 14.21
C SER A 31 4.65 -0.23 13.83
N SER A 32 4.14 -0.99 12.86
CA SER A 32 4.77 -2.22 12.37
C SER A 32 6.11 -1.95 11.68
N CYS A 33 6.18 -0.93 10.82
CA CYS A 33 7.42 -0.55 10.16
C CYS A 33 8.41 0.13 11.10
N LEU A 34 7.93 0.99 12.01
CA LEU A 34 8.79 1.64 12.99
C LEU A 34 9.50 0.60 13.87
N ARG A 35 8.76 -0.43 14.31
CA ARG A 35 9.32 -1.51 15.13
C ARG A 35 10.30 -2.38 14.35
N LEU A 36 10.01 -2.68 13.08
CA LEU A 36 10.94 -3.42 12.22
C LEU A 36 12.25 -2.65 12.02
N MET A 37 12.16 -1.36 11.70
CA MET A 37 13.31 -0.52 11.41
C MET A 37 14.33 -0.55 12.55
N ILE A 38 13.85 -0.60 13.80
CA ILE A 38 14.71 -0.70 14.98
C ILE A 38 15.36 -2.10 15.10
N VAL A 39 14.60 -3.18 14.84
CA VAL A 39 15.08 -4.57 15.01
C VAL A 39 16.01 -5.02 13.88
N SER A 40 15.75 -4.57 12.64
CA SER A 40 16.49 -4.96 11.43
C SER A 40 17.61 -3.98 11.07
N ASN A 41 17.92 -3.00 11.93
CA ASN A 41 18.86 -1.91 11.65
C ASN A 41 18.56 -1.23 10.31
N ASN A 42 17.32 -0.74 10.18
CA ASN A 42 16.80 -0.09 8.98
C ASN A 42 16.95 -0.96 7.72
N CYS A 43 16.54 -2.24 7.80
CA CYS A 43 16.77 -3.23 6.73
C CYS A 43 18.27 -3.31 6.36
N ASN A 44 19.13 -3.44 7.37
CA ASN A 44 20.60 -3.38 7.28
C ASN A 44 21.15 -2.15 6.53
N ASN A 45 20.43 -1.03 6.52
CA ASN A 45 20.74 0.17 5.72
C ASN A 45 20.81 -0.08 4.20
N HIS A 46 20.21 -1.16 3.72
CA HIS A 46 20.18 -1.55 2.32
C HIS A 46 18.75 -1.63 1.79
N GLY A 47 17.85 -0.83 2.36
CA GLY A 47 16.44 -0.85 2.03
C GLY A 47 15.59 0.05 2.92
N TYR A 48 14.28 -0.01 2.67
CA TYR A 48 13.27 0.68 3.45
C TYR A 48 12.09 -0.24 3.76
N CYS A 49 11.29 0.11 4.77
CA CYS A 49 10.17 -0.71 5.23
C CYS A 49 8.93 -0.26 4.49
N SER A 50 8.21 -1.23 3.95
CA SER A 50 6.93 -1.00 3.28
C SER A 50 5.83 -1.80 3.97
N LEU A 51 4.65 -1.20 4.07
CA LEU A 51 3.46 -1.85 4.59
C LEU A 51 2.69 -2.46 3.42
N GLY A 52 2.58 -3.78 3.43
CA GLY A 52 1.75 -4.55 2.52
C GLY A 52 0.43 -4.98 3.14
N ASN A 53 -0.41 -5.65 2.34
CA ASN A 53 -1.69 -6.16 2.81
C ASN A 53 -1.54 -7.16 3.97
N ASN A 54 -0.42 -7.90 4.00
CA ASN A 54 -0.15 -8.96 4.98
C ASN A 54 0.79 -8.51 6.13
N GLY A 55 1.05 -7.20 6.29
CA GLY A 55 1.92 -6.68 7.35
C GLY A 55 3.05 -5.81 6.81
N TRP A 56 4.23 -5.92 7.43
CA TRP A 56 5.42 -5.17 7.06
C TRP A 56 6.43 -6.05 6.30
N ALA A 57 7.23 -5.44 5.43
CA ALA A 57 8.36 -6.09 4.76
C ALA A 57 9.46 -5.08 4.42
N CYS A 58 10.72 -5.52 4.42
CA CYS A 58 11.83 -4.73 3.86
C CYS A 58 11.80 -4.81 2.32
N ARG A 59 11.91 -3.64 1.71
CA ARG A 59 12.16 -3.43 0.28
C ARG A 59 13.64 -3.13 0.14
N CYS A 60 14.38 -4.09 -0.42
CA CYS A 60 15.82 -3.99 -0.56
C CYS A 60 16.20 -3.17 -1.79
N GLU A 61 17.28 -2.42 -1.66
CA GLU A 61 17.90 -1.72 -2.77
C GLU A 61 18.54 -2.71 -3.76
N ASN A 62 18.80 -2.23 -4.98
CA ASN A 62 19.43 -3.04 -6.01
C ASN A 62 20.78 -3.61 -5.52
N GLY A 63 20.97 -4.91 -5.71
CA GLY A 63 22.17 -5.59 -5.22
C GLY A 63 22.05 -6.11 -3.79
N TRP A 64 20.89 -6.01 -3.14
CA TRP A 64 20.65 -6.55 -1.81
C TRP A 64 19.39 -7.40 -1.75
N GLY A 65 19.37 -8.38 -0.84
CA GLY A 65 18.26 -9.30 -0.70
C GLY A 65 18.22 -10.08 0.62
N GLY A 66 17.18 -10.89 0.76
CA GLY A 66 16.82 -11.51 2.04
C GLY A 66 15.74 -10.72 2.78
N ARG A 67 15.23 -11.28 3.88
CA ARG A 67 14.11 -10.70 4.64
C ARG A 67 14.41 -9.28 5.13
N ASP A 68 15.66 -9.05 5.54
CA ASP A 68 16.13 -7.79 6.12
C ASP A 68 17.28 -7.17 5.31
N CYS A 69 17.41 -7.54 4.03
CA CYS A 69 18.45 -7.03 3.11
C CYS A 69 19.90 -7.28 3.57
N VAL A 70 20.14 -8.34 4.34
CA VAL A 70 21.47 -8.69 4.87
C VAL A 70 22.40 -9.33 3.83
N ARG A 71 21.86 -9.81 2.70
CA ARG A 71 22.65 -10.51 1.69
C ARG A 71 22.92 -9.62 0.50
N GLU A 72 24.19 -9.43 0.18
CA GLU A 72 24.60 -8.84 -1.09
C GLU A 72 24.29 -9.83 -2.23
N LEU A 73 23.50 -9.37 -3.19
CA LEU A 73 23.23 -10.05 -4.43
C LEU A 73 24.30 -9.65 -5.43
N LYS A 74 25.16 -10.60 -5.79
CA LYS A 74 26.07 -10.41 -6.93
C LYS A 74 25.22 -10.03 -8.15
N PRO A 75 25.62 -9.03 -8.94
CA PRO A 75 24.90 -8.74 -10.18
C PRO A 75 24.93 -10.02 -11.01
N ALA A 76 23.76 -10.64 -11.17
CA ALA A 76 23.59 -11.65 -12.18
C ALA A 76 23.94 -10.94 -13.49
N ARG A 77 25.04 -11.39 -14.13
CA ARG A 77 25.41 -10.90 -15.47
C ARG A 77 24.31 -11.35 -16.42
N THR A 78 23.25 -10.57 -16.49
CA THR A 78 22.12 -10.82 -17.37
C THR A 78 21.66 -9.49 -17.89
N ARG A 79 22.01 -9.22 -19.16
CA ARG A 79 21.15 -8.41 -20.03
C ARG A 79 19.72 -8.90 -19.80
N GLN A 80 18.87 -8.00 -19.30
CA GLN A 80 17.42 -8.12 -19.17
C GLN A 80 16.86 -9.28 -18.32
N LEU A 81 16.19 -8.89 -17.22
CA LEU A 81 14.87 -9.35 -16.72
C LEU A 81 14.82 -9.63 -15.20
N ALA A 82 13.94 -8.85 -14.54
CA ALA A 82 13.25 -9.06 -13.25
C ALA A 82 14.10 -8.92 -11.97
N ALA A 83 13.64 -8.37 -10.83
CA ALA A 83 12.44 -7.66 -10.35
C ALA A 83 12.82 -7.21 -8.90
N ASP A 84 12.41 -6.09 -8.32
CA ASP A 84 11.07 -5.79 -7.81
C ASP A 84 11.04 -4.32 -7.37
N GLU A 85 10.69 -3.43 -8.29
CA GLU A 85 10.19 -2.10 -7.94
C GLU A 85 8.77 -2.02 -8.49
N GLY A 86 7.81 -2.42 -7.65
CA GLY A 86 6.49 -1.80 -7.59
C GLY A 86 5.64 -2.03 -8.84
N GLY A 87 4.74 -3.00 -8.77
CA GLY A 87 3.76 -3.23 -9.82
C GLY A 87 2.94 -1.98 -10.14
N LEU A 88 3.28 -1.26 -11.20
CA LEU A 88 2.29 -0.71 -12.12
C LEU A 88 1.93 -1.84 -13.08
N LYS A 89 1.02 -2.69 -12.60
CA LYS A 89 0.21 -3.54 -13.44
C LYS A 89 -0.46 -2.63 -14.47
N GLU A 90 0.03 -2.65 -15.70
CA GLU A 90 -0.54 -1.93 -16.83
C GLU A 90 -1.99 -2.37 -16.99
N ARG A 91 -2.90 -1.66 -16.30
CA ARG A 91 -4.28 -1.53 -16.75
C ARG A 91 -4.14 -0.86 -18.10
N ARG A 92 -4.08 -1.67 -19.16
CA ARG A 92 -4.55 -1.24 -20.47
C ARG A 92 -6.00 -0.83 -20.26
N ASP A 93 -6.17 0.43 -19.91
CA ASP A 93 -7.45 1.06 -19.71
C ASP A 93 -8.24 0.79 -20.98
N LYS A 94 -9.47 0.29 -20.82
CA LYS A 94 -10.41 0.09 -21.93
C LYS A 94 -10.49 1.33 -22.85
N LYS A 95 -10.15 2.51 -22.32
CA LYS A 95 -9.96 3.78 -23.03
C LYS A 95 -8.89 3.73 -24.13
N VAL A 96 -7.74 3.08 -23.93
CA VAL A 96 -6.68 2.96 -24.95
C VAL A 96 -7.14 2.10 -26.12
N LEU A 97 -7.84 0.99 -25.84
CA LEU A 97 -8.41 0.14 -26.87
C LEU A 97 -9.55 0.84 -27.63
N ALA A 98 -10.44 1.55 -26.91
CA ALA A 98 -11.51 2.34 -27.52
C ALA A 98 -10.95 3.47 -28.41
N LEU A 99 -9.90 4.17 -27.97
CA LEU A 99 -9.25 5.23 -28.75
C LEU A 99 -8.57 4.68 -30.01
N ALA A 100 -7.96 3.50 -29.92
CA ALA A 100 -7.37 2.83 -31.08
C ALA A 100 -8.43 2.43 -32.12
N LEU A 101 -9.58 1.93 -31.67
CA LEU A 101 -10.71 1.60 -32.55
C LEU A 101 -11.33 2.85 -33.20
N LEU A 102 -11.54 3.92 -32.43
CA LEU A 102 -12.05 5.19 -32.96
C LEU A 102 -11.12 5.79 -34.02
N ARG A 103 -9.80 5.79 -33.78
CA ARG A 103 -8.82 6.25 -34.79
C ARG A 103 -8.84 5.39 -36.06
N LYS A 104 -9.17 4.10 -35.95
CA LYS A 104 -9.29 3.19 -37.09
C LYS A 104 -10.56 3.45 -37.89
N LEU A 105 -11.66 3.82 -37.22
CA LEU A 105 -12.90 4.26 -37.86
C LEU A 105 -12.77 5.65 -38.51
N MET A 106 -11.98 6.55 -37.94
CA MET A 106 -11.73 7.90 -38.49
C MET A 106 -10.71 7.93 -39.66
N LYS A 107 -10.08 6.79 -39.97
CA LYS A 107 -9.12 6.64 -41.08
C LYS A 107 -9.67 5.77 -42.23
N GLN A 108 -10.93 5.35 -42.13
CA GLN A 108 -11.73 4.83 -43.24
C GLN A 108 -12.53 5.99 -43.81
#